data_AF-A0A368KVK6-F1
#
_entry.id   AF-A0A368KVK6-F1
#
_cell.length_a   1.000
_cell.length_b   1.000
_cell.length_c   1.000
_cell.angle_alpha   90.00
_cell.angle_beta   90.00
_cell.angle_gamma   90.00
#
_symmetry.space_group_name_H-M   'P 1'
#
loop_
_entity.id
_entity.type
_entity.pdbx_description
1 polymer ?
#
loop_
_entity_poly.entity_id
_entity_poly.type
_entity_poly.pdbx_seq_one_letter_code
_entity_poly.pdbx_strand_id
1 'polypeptide(L)'
;MMIQTRNNAWLLLLFGICLWQTGCCSKCGSPFCWDRCADIPAGAIPQPLGTYGCGWQNAQTTAAQRDMLTIYQAEWIGASTDLGPYGKRHMTDLPTLAMQLGEPIVVEMSENHELDQQRLTYIQEVLSKTDFPQPEQWVVLGYAKAEPMYGIEAEGVASTYLGGSQIRASNNSAIGY
;
A
#
# COMPACT_ATOMS: atom_id res chain seq x y z
N MET A 1 -8.47 72.35 1.99
CA MET A 1 -8.46 70.89 2.21
C MET A 1 -7.57 70.29 1.12
N MET A 2 -6.27 70.12 1.40
CA MET A 2 -5.30 69.56 0.44
C MET A 2 -5.21 68.05 0.65
N ILE A 3 -5.48 67.28 -0.40
CA ILE A 3 -5.37 65.81 -0.42
C ILE A 3 -3.94 65.46 -0.81
N GLN A 4 -3.18 64.95 0.16
CA GLN A 4 -1.81 64.50 0.00
C GLN A 4 -1.81 63.11 -0.66
N THR A 5 -1.43 63.06 -1.94
CA THR A 5 -1.26 61.81 -2.69
C THR A 5 0.00 61.07 -2.20
N ARG A 6 -0.21 59.94 -1.53
CA ARG A 6 0.86 59.10 -0.98
C ARG A 6 1.49 58.27 -2.11
N ASN A 7 2.80 58.43 -2.34
CA ASN A 7 3.57 57.76 -3.39
C ASN A 7 3.60 56.22 -3.18
N ASN A 8 2.69 55.49 -3.84
CA ASN A 8 2.61 54.02 -3.81
C ASN A 8 3.69 53.31 -4.66
N ALA A 9 4.54 54.05 -5.37
CA ALA A 9 5.59 53.49 -6.23
C ALA A 9 6.64 52.67 -5.44
N TRP A 10 6.92 53.06 -4.19
CA TRP A 10 7.85 52.34 -3.31
C TRP A 10 7.34 50.97 -2.87
N LEU A 11 6.02 50.84 -2.67
CA LEU A 11 5.40 49.55 -2.29
C LEU A 11 5.46 48.54 -3.44
N LEU A 12 5.30 48.99 -4.68
CA LEU A 12 5.39 48.13 -5.86
C LEU A 12 6.82 47.67 -6.14
N LEU A 13 7.82 48.53 -5.89
CA LEU A 13 9.24 48.16 -5.99
C LEU A 13 9.65 47.10 -4.95
N LEU A 14 9.19 47.24 -3.70
CA LEU A 14 9.46 46.24 -2.65
C LEU A 14 8.82 44.89 -2.98
N PHE A 15 7.59 44.87 -3.52
CA PHE A 15 6.94 43.62 -3.92
C PHE A 15 7.63 42.94 -5.11
N GLY A 16 8.13 43.72 -6.07
CA GLY A 16 8.88 43.19 -7.22
C GLY A 16 10.20 42.53 -6.83
N ILE A 17 10.93 43.09 -5.86
CA ILE A 17 12.20 42.53 -5.37
C ILE A 17 11.97 41.21 -4.61
N CYS A 18 10.88 41.09 -3.84
CA CYS A 18 10.54 39.85 -3.15
C CYS A 18 10.15 38.71 -4.11
N LEU A 19 9.52 39.02 -5.24
CA LEU A 19 9.14 38.02 -6.24
C LEU A 19 10.32 37.52 -7.10
N TRP A 20 11.43 38.27 -7.17
CA TRP A 20 12.63 37.85 -7.88
C TRP A 20 13.49 36.83 -7.11
N GLN A 21 13.26 36.65 -5.81
CA GLN A 21 14.05 35.72 -4.98
C GLN A 21 13.46 34.30 -4.87
N THR A 22 12.31 34.02 -5.50
CA THR A 22 11.69 32.68 -5.47
C THR A 22 12.04 31.82 -6.69
N GLY A 23 13.04 32.21 -7.50
CA GLY A 23 13.55 31.40 -8.59
C GLY A 23 14.33 30.17 -8.11
N CYS A 24 13.90 28.98 -8.55
CA CYS A 24 14.50 27.67 -8.27
C CYS A 24 16.05 27.69 -8.29
N CYS A 25 16.65 27.61 -7.11
CA CYS A 25 18.09 27.41 -6.94
C CYS A 25 18.40 25.91 -6.92
N SER A 26 18.83 25.34 -8.05
CA SER A 26 19.36 23.96 -8.12
C SER A 26 20.85 23.85 -7.78
N LYS A 27 21.51 24.98 -7.45
CA LYS A 27 22.89 25.04 -6.93
C LYS A 27 23.06 26.24 -6.00
N CYS A 28 22.66 26.12 -4.75
CA CYS A 28 22.82 27.18 -3.75
C CYS A 28 23.71 26.71 -2.61
N GLY A 29 24.97 27.17 -2.57
CA GLY A 29 25.84 27.11 -1.39
C GLY A 29 25.41 28.07 -0.28
N SER A 30 24.10 28.33 -0.15
CA SER A 30 23.52 29.18 0.88
C SER A 30 23.32 28.35 2.16
N PRO A 31 23.62 28.89 3.36
CA PRO A 31 23.38 28.19 4.63
C PRO A 31 21.89 27.91 4.92
N PHE A 32 20.97 28.47 4.14
CA PHE A 32 19.53 28.24 4.23
C PHE A 32 18.97 27.41 3.07
N CYS A 33 19.82 26.90 2.18
CA CYS A 33 19.38 25.95 1.15
C CYS A 33 19.45 24.53 1.68
N TRP A 34 18.31 23.86 1.76
CA TRP A 34 18.24 22.43 2.02
C TRP A 34 18.78 21.71 0.78
N ASP A 35 20.02 21.24 0.84
CA ASP A 35 20.59 20.42 -0.21
C ASP A 35 19.90 19.04 -0.17
N ARG A 36 18.88 18.88 -1.02
CA ARG A 36 18.15 17.61 -1.19
C ARG A 36 19.03 16.48 -1.74
N CYS A 37 20.26 16.80 -2.16
CA CYS A 37 21.24 15.87 -2.69
C CYS A 37 22.42 15.66 -1.74
N ALA A 38 22.44 16.23 -0.53
CA ALA A 38 23.55 16.08 0.42
C ALA A 38 23.82 14.61 0.80
N ASP A 39 22.77 13.79 0.81
CA ASP A 39 22.85 12.36 1.15
C ASP A 39 23.30 11.48 -0.04
N ILE A 40 23.46 12.05 -1.24
CA ILE A 40 23.84 11.30 -2.45
C ILE A 40 25.37 11.45 -2.65
N PRO A 41 26.15 10.37 -2.54
CA PRO A 41 27.60 10.46 -2.69
C PRO A 41 27.99 10.93 -4.10
N ALA A 42 29.02 11.76 -4.18
CA ALA A 42 29.53 12.26 -5.45
C ALA A 42 29.92 11.09 -6.37
N GLY A 43 29.39 11.09 -7.60
CA GLY A 43 29.60 10.01 -8.57
C GLY A 43 28.59 8.87 -8.49
N ALA A 44 27.54 8.98 -7.66
CA ALA A 44 26.42 8.05 -7.70
C ALA A 44 25.77 8.05 -9.10
N ILE A 45 25.83 6.90 -9.78
CA ILE A 45 25.08 6.68 -11.02
C ILE A 45 23.66 6.31 -10.61
N PRO A 46 22.62 7.02 -11.09
CA PRO A 46 21.24 6.66 -10.77
C PRO A 46 20.96 5.25 -11.28
N GLN A 47 20.16 4.49 -10.53
CA GLN A 47 19.71 3.18 -10.97
C GLN A 47 19.00 3.30 -12.34
N PRO A 48 19.15 2.32 -13.24
CA PRO A 48 18.54 2.39 -14.55
C PRO A 48 17.02 2.51 -14.45
N LEU A 49 16.43 3.19 -15.42
CA LEU A 49 14.98 3.33 -15.51
C LEU A 49 14.35 1.92 -15.57
N GLY A 50 13.45 1.64 -14.62
CA GLY A 50 12.79 0.32 -14.50
C GLY A 50 13.27 -0.55 -13.34
N THR A 51 14.37 -0.21 -12.64
CA THR A 51 14.80 -1.00 -11.46
C THR A 51 13.70 -1.11 -10.40
N TYR A 52 12.96 -0.04 -10.18
CA TYR A 52 11.81 -0.05 -9.27
C TYR A 52 10.55 -0.63 -9.93
N GLY A 53 10.38 -0.46 -11.24
CA GLY A 53 9.17 -0.88 -11.97
C GLY A 53 8.87 -2.38 -11.83
N CYS A 54 9.89 -3.23 -11.89
CA CYS A 54 9.72 -4.67 -11.67
C CYS A 54 9.29 -4.99 -10.23
N GLY A 55 9.86 -4.29 -9.23
CA GLY A 55 9.45 -4.43 -7.84
C GLY A 55 7.98 -4.07 -7.62
N TRP A 56 7.50 -3.01 -8.27
CA TRP A 56 6.10 -2.60 -8.24
C TRP A 56 5.16 -3.64 -8.85
N GLN A 57 5.52 -4.14 -10.03
CA GLN A 57 4.73 -5.18 -10.69
C GLN A 57 4.63 -6.42 -9.83
N ASN A 58 5.74 -6.88 -9.24
CA ASN A 58 5.75 -8.01 -8.34
C ASN A 58 4.89 -7.76 -7.10
N ALA A 59 5.00 -6.58 -6.47
CA ALA A 59 4.18 -6.23 -5.31
C ALA A 59 2.67 -6.23 -5.64
N GLN A 60 2.29 -5.69 -6.80
CA GLN A 60 0.91 -5.68 -7.27
C GLN A 60 0.41 -7.08 -7.58
N THR A 61 1.21 -7.91 -8.25
CA THR A 61 0.87 -9.31 -8.54
C THR A 61 0.69 -10.11 -7.25
N THR A 62 1.60 -9.97 -6.29
CA THR A 62 1.49 -10.65 -4.98
C THR A 62 0.27 -10.15 -4.20
N ALA A 63 -0.03 -8.85 -4.24
CA ALA A 63 -1.23 -8.31 -3.60
C ALA A 63 -2.52 -8.89 -4.24
N ALA A 64 -2.59 -8.93 -5.57
CA ALA A 64 -3.71 -9.52 -6.29
C ALA A 64 -3.87 -11.03 -6.00
N GLN A 65 -2.77 -11.78 -5.92
CA GLN A 65 -2.80 -13.19 -5.56
C GLN A 65 -3.35 -13.43 -4.15
N ARG A 66 -2.95 -12.59 -3.17
CA ARG A 66 -3.51 -12.66 -1.82
C ARG A 66 -4.99 -12.28 -1.80
N ASP A 67 -5.39 -11.37 -2.67
CA ASP A 67 -6.78 -10.94 -2.75
C ASP A 67 -7.73 -12.06 -3.18
N MET A 68 -7.27 -12.92 -4.08
CA MET A 68 -7.98 -14.14 -4.50
C MET A 68 -8.20 -15.17 -3.39
N LEU A 69 -7.62 -14.99 -2.19
CA LEU A 69 -7.89 -15.82 -1.02
C LEU A 69 -8.97 -15.24 -0.10
N THR A 70 -9.56 -14.09 -0.47
CA THR A 70 -10.58 -13.40 0.31
C THR A 70 -11.98 -13.77 -0.18
N ILE A 71 -12.81 -14.30 0.70
CA ILE A 71 -14.24 -14.54 0.45
C ILE A 71 -14.99 -13.27 0.84
N TYR A 72 -15.44 -12.53 -0.17
CA TYR A 72 -16.06 -11.23 0.01
C TYR A 72 -17.50 -11.29 0.51
N GLN A 73 -17.97 -10.22 1.15
CA GLN A 73 -19.36 -10.05 1.58
C GLN A 73 -20.37 -10.24 0.43
N ALA A 74 -20.00 -9.81 -0.78
CA ALA A 74 -20.83 -9.94 -1.98
C ALA A 74 -21.00 -11.38 -2.49
N GLU A 75 -20.19 -12.34 -1.99
CA GLU A 75 -20.29 -13.75 -2.38
C GLU A 75 -21.37 -14.50 -1.59
N TRP A 76 -21.88 -13.90 -0.52
CA TRP A 76 -22.95 -14.44 0.32
C TRP A 76 -24.32 -13.99 -0.16
N ILE A 77 -25.35 -14.77 0.17
CA ILE A 77 -26.74 -14.42 -0.15
C ILE A 77 -27.29 -13.46 0.92
N GLY A 78 -27.05 -12.16 0.74
CA GLY A 78 -27.51 -11.14 1.68
C GLY A 78 -26.88 -11.30 3.07
N ALA A 79 -27.71 -11.30 4.12
CA ALA A 79 -27.28 -11.47 5.51
C ALA A 79 -27.30 -12.93 5.99
N SER A 80 -27.14 -13.90 5.08
CA SER A 80 -27.12 -15.32 5.42
C SER A 80 -25.70 -15.89 5.47
N THR A 81 -25.62 -17.14 5.92
CA THR A 81 -24.44 -18.01 5.88
C THR A 81 -24.36 -18.82 4.58
N ASP A 82 -25.28 -18.63 3.64
CA ASP A 82 -25.31 -19.38 2.38
C ASP A 82 -24.49 -18.65 1.32
N LEU A 83 -23.58 -19.38 0.67
CA LEU A 83 -22.84 -18.87 -0.48
C LEU A 83 -23.75 -18.76 -1.72
N GLY A 84 -23.60 -17.66 -2.44
CA GLY A 84 -24.16 -17.48 -3.78
C GLY A 84 -23.44 -18.34 -4.83
N PRO A 85 -23.90 -18.32 -6.10
CA PRO A 85 -23.26 -19.08 -7.17
C PRO A 85 -21.78 -18.72 -7.39
N TYR A 86 -21.43 -17.45 -7.24
CA TYR A 86 -20.06 -16.97 -7.35
C TYR A 86 -19.19 -17.50 -6.19
N GLY A 87 -19.65 -17.38 -4.95
CA GLY A 87 -18.92 -17.91 -3.79
C GLY A 87 -18.73 -19.42 -3.82
N LYS A 88 -19.73 -20.16 -4.31
CA LYS A 88 -19.59 -21.61 -4.51
C LYS A 88 -18.53 -21.95 -5.56
N ARG A 89 -18.45 -21.19 -6.65
CA ARG A 89 -17.38 -21.35 -7.65
C ARG A 89 -16.03 -20.97 -7.04
N HIS A 90 -15.97 -19.87 -6.29
CA HIS A 90 -14.73 -19.43 -5.66
C HIS A 90 -14.15 -20.52 -4.74
N MET A 91 -15.01 -21.15 -3.94
CA MET A 91 -14.65 -22.25 -3.05
C MET A 91 -14.08 -23.49 -3.74
N THR A 92 -14.25 -23.68 -5.06
CA THR A 92 -13.65 -24.83 -5.75
C THR A 92 -12.15 -24.68 -5.95
N ASP A 93 -11.70 -23.44 -6.20
CA ASP A 93 -10.32 -23.16 -6.59
C ASP A 93 -9.46 -22.74 -5.38
N LEU A 94 -10.13 -22.17 -4.38
CA LEU A 94 -9.55 -21.52 -3.22
C LEU A 94 -8.68 -22.43 -2.33
N PRO A 95 -9.01 -23.71 -2.04
CA PRO A 95 -8.14 -24.60 -1.26
C PRO A 95 -6.79 -24.84 -1.95
N THR A 96 -6.81 -25.07 -3.26
CA THR A 96 -5.60 -25.27 -4.07
C THR A 96 -4.75 -24.01 -4.08
N LEU A 97 -5.39 -22.85 -4.24
CA LEU A 97 -4.71 -21.57 -4.26
C LEU A 97 -4.06 -21.25 -2.90
N ALA A 98 -4.76 -21.50 -1.78
CA ALA A 98 -4.25 -21.28 -0.44
C ALA A 98 -2.98 -22.11 -0.18
N MET A 99 -3.01 -23.39 -0.57
CA MET A 99 -1.84 -24.27 -0.45
C MET A 99 -0.67 -23.86 -1.36
N GLN A 100 -0.97 -23.39 -2.58
CA GLN A 100 0.05 -22.92 -3.51
C GLN A 100 0.74 -21.64 -3.03
N LEU A 101 -0.02 -20.70 -2.46
CA LEU A 101 0.49 -19.44 -1.96
C LEU A 101 1.07 -19.54 -0.54
N GLY A 102 0.67 -20.56 0.22
CA GLY A 102 1.08 -20.73 1.62
C GLY A 102 0.51 -19.64 2.54
N GLU A 103 -0.66 -19.10 2.20
CA GLU A 103 -1.30 -17.97 2.86
C GLU A 103 -2.73 -18.39 3.31
N PRO A 104 -3.26 -17.83 4.40
CA PRO A 104 -4.57 -18.18 4.93
C PRO A 104 -5.70 -17.66 4.03
N ILE A 105 -6.83 -18.35 4.12
CA ILE A 105 -8.10 -17.93 3.53
C ILE A 105 -8.73 -16.90 4.45
N VAL A 106 -9.13 -15.76 3.88
CA VAL A 106 -9.74 -14.67 4.65
C VAL A 106 -11.23 -14.65 4.38
N VAL A 107 -12.04 -14.69 5.42
CA VAL A 107 -13.47 -14.38 5.35
C VAL A 107 -13.64 -12.92 5.73
N GLU A 108 -14.19 -12.12 4.82
CA GLU A 108 -14.37 -10.69 5.03
C GLU A 108 -15.33 -10.42 6.21
N MET A 109 -14.87 -9.62 7.16
CA MET A 109 -15.67 -9.18 8.30
C MET A 109 -16.79 -8.22 7.86
N SER A 110 -17.96 -8.35 8.50
CA SER A 110 -19.07 -7.42 8.38
C SER A 110 -19.25 -6.63 9.68
N GLU A 111 -20.34 -5.86 9.78
CA GLU A 111 -20.72 -5.18 11.03
C GLU A 111 -21.33 -6.15 12.07
N ASN A 112 -21.63 -7.39 11.68
CA ASN A 112 -22.26 -8.39 12.55
C ASN A 112 -21.30 -9.53 12.88
N HIS A 113 -20.66 -9.44 14.05
CA HIS A 113 -19.72 -10.44 14.54
C HIS A 113 -20.29 -11.86 14.68
N GLU A 114 -21.58 -11.98 15.02
CA GLU A 114 -22.22 -13.30 15.13
C GLU A 114 -22.34 -13.96 13.75
N LEU A 115 -22.78 -13.18 12.75
CA LEU A 115 -22.87 -13.65 11.36
C LEU A 115 -21.48 -14.00 10.80
N ASP A 116 -20.47 -13.18 11.09
CA ASP A 116 -19.10 -13.43 10.65
C ASP A 116 -18.54 -14.74 11.22
N GLN A 117 -18.78 -14.99 12.52
CA GLN A 117 -18.36 -16.24 13.15
C GLN A 117 -19.09 -17.45 12.55
N GLN A 118 -20.39 -17.32 12.25
CA GLN A 118 -21.15 -18.37 11.58
C GLN A 118 -20.61 -18.65 10.16
N ARG A 119 -20.27 -17.60 9.41
CA ARG A 119 -19.65 -17.72 8.08
C ARG A 119 -18.28 -18.38 8.15
N LEU A 120 -17.45 -18.00 9.12
CA LEU A 120 -16.16 -18.63 9.36
C LEU A 120 -16.32 -20.14 9.61
N THR A 121 -17.20 -20.51 10.54
CA THR A 121 -17.47 -21.92 10.87
C THR A 121 -18.03 -22.69 9.67
N TYR A 122 -18.91 -22.07 8.88
CA TYR A 122 -19.43 -22.68 7.65
C TYR A 122 -18.30 -23.01 6.66
N ILE A 123 -17.37 -22.08 6.40
CA ILE A 123 -16.25 -22.33 5.49
C ILE A 123 -15.33 -23.43 6.04
N GLN A 124 -15.03 -23.42 7.34
CA GLN A 124 -14.25 -24.48 7.98
C GLN A 124 -14.93 -25.85 7.85
N GLU A 125 -16.25 -25.92 8.00
CA GLU A 125 -17.03 -27.15 7.84
C GLU A 125 -17.08 -27.64 6.38
N VAL A 126 -17.14 -26.72 5.42
CA VAL A 126 -17.07 -27.07 3.99
C VAL A 126 -15.69 -27.63 3.64
N LEU A 127 -14.61 -27.00 4.13
CA LEU A 127 -13.24 -27.45 3.88
C LEU A 127 -12.91 -28.75 4.61
N SER A 128 -13.45 -29.01 5.80
CA SER A 128 -13.23 -30.25 6.52
C SER A 128 -13.83 -31.49 5.84
N LYS A 129 -14.76 -31.28 4.89
CA LYS A 129 -15.31 -32.32 4.01
C LYS A 129 -14.40 -32.63 2.81
N THR A 130 -13.29 -31.91 2.68
CA THR A 130 -12.27 -32.09 1.63
C THR A 130 -10.94 -32.54 2.24
N ASP A 131 -9.94 -32.84 1.42
CA ASP A 131 -8.59 -33.20 1.89
C ASP A 131 -7.75 -31.99 2.37
N PHE A 132 -8.40 -30.87 2.70
CA PHE A 132 -7.72 -29.65 3.13
C PHE A 132 -7.22 -29.76 4.60
N PRO A 133 -5.96 -29.45 4.90
CA PRO A 133 -5.39 -29.68 6.22
C PRO A 133 -5.87 -28.64 7.23
N GLN A 134 -6.37 -29.12 8.39
CA GLN A 134 -6.68 -28.31 9.59
C GLN A 134 -7.35 -26.95 9.27
N PRO A 135 -8.58 -26.94 8.71
CA PRO A 135 -9.25 -25.72 8.26
C PRO A 135 -9.31 -24.60 9.32
N GLU A 136 -9.37 -24.96 10.60
CA GLU A 136 -9.46 -24.01 11.72
C GLU A 136 -8.22 -23.12 11.86
N GLN A 137 -7.07 -23.56 11.34
CA GLN A 137 -5.81 -22.80 11.39
C GLN A 137 -5.60 -21.94 10.13
N TRP A 138 -6.27 -22.29 9.04
CA TRP A 138 -6.05 -21.68 7.72
C TRP A 138 -7.13 -20.66 7.35
N VAL A 139 -8.33 -20.78 7.90
CA VAL A 139 -9.42 -19.84 7.64
C VAL A 139 -9.50 -18.85 8.80
N VAL A 140 -9.40 -17.56 8.50
CA VAL A 140 -9.42 -16.47 9.48
C VAL A 140 -10.45 -15.40 9.10
N LEU A 141 -10.96 -14.68 10.10
CA LEU A 141 -11.70 -13.45 9.89
C LEU A 141 -10.74 -12.28 9.69
N GLY A 142 -11.01 -11.42 8.72
CA GLY A 142 -10.22 -10.23 8.48
C GLY A 142 -10.85 -9.29 7.47
N TYR A 143 -10.18 -8.16 7.22
CA TYR A 143 -10.53 -7.24 6.14
C TYR A 143 -9.88 -7.67 4.83
N ALA A 144 -10.53 -7.35 3.71
CA ALA A 144 -9.96 -7.57 2.40
C ALA A 144 -8.67 -6.75 2.25
N LYS A 145 -7.55 -7.41 1.96
CA LYS A 145 -6.26 -6.72 1.90
C LYS A 145 -6.13 -5.82 0.66
N ALA A 146 -6.96 -6.04 -0.36
CA ALA A 146 -7.03 -5.20 -1.56
C ALA A 146 -8.13 -4.13 -1.49
N GLU A 147 -8.54 -3.69 -0.29
CA GLU A 147 -9.35 -2.47 -0.20
C GLU A 147 -8.69 -1.31 -0.97
N PRO A 148 -9.48 -0.50 -1.69
CA PRO A 148 -8.94 0.65 -2.41
C PRO A 148 -8.20 1.53 -1.41
N MET A 149 -6.94 1.87 -1.69
CA MET A 149 -6.19 2.80 -0.84
C MET A 149 -6.99 4.09 -0.70
N TYR A 150 -7.47 4.38 0.51
CA TYR A 150 -8.13 5.63 0.80
C TYR A 150 -7.13 6.77 0.56
N GLY A 151 -7.54 7.82 -0.17
CA GLY A 151 -6.61 8.74 -0.84
C GLY A 151 -5.50 9.35 0.04
N ILE A 152 -5.76 9.55 1.33
CA ILE A 152 -4.75 10.08 2.28
C ILE A 152 -3.72 9.02 2.72
N GLU A 153 -4.11 7.74 2.74
CA GLU A 153 -3.22 6.62 3.10
C GLU A 153 -2.35 6.20 1.91
N ALA A 154 -2.85 6.42 0.69
CA ALA A 154 -2.13 6.14 -0.54
C ALA A 154 -0.76 6.83 -0.57
N GLU A 155 -0.64 8.06 -0.06
CA GLU A 155 0.64 8.79 0.00
C GLU A 155 1.63 8.15 0.98
N GLY A 156 1.15 7.68 2.14
CA GLY A 156 1.97 7.03 3.16
C GLY A 156 2.49 5.66 2.68
N VAL A 157 1.62 4.86 2.09
CA VAL A 157 1.97 3.57 1.48
C VAL A 157 2.89 3.79 0.29
N ALA A 158 2.56 4.72 -0.61
CA ALA A 158 3.42 5.07 -1.73
C ALA A 158 4.81 5.49 -1.25
N SER A 159 4.96 6.30 -0.20
CA SER A 159 6.29 6.68 0.30
C SER A 159 7.11 5.49 0.83
N THR A 160 6.46 4.51 1.46
CA THR A 160 7.11 3.29 1.97
C THR A 160 7.51 2.34 0.84
N TYR A 161 6.67 2.22 -0.20
CA TYR A 161 6.94 1.39 -1.36
C TYR A 161 7.85 2.08 -2.41
N LEU A 162 7.83 3.42 -2.52
CA LEU A 162 8.61 4.24 -3.47
C LEU A 162 9.97 4.67 -2.90
N GLY A 163 10.13 4.69 -1.58
CA GLY A 163 11.29 5.28 -0.90
C GLY A 163 12.57 4.44 -0.91
N GLY A 164 12.57 3.22 -1.47
CA GLY A 164 13.76 2.37 -1.57
C GLY A 164 14.41 1.96 -0.22
N SER A 165 13.78 2.26 0.92
CA SER A 165 14.35 2.15 2.27
C SER A 165 14.45 0.71 2.81
N GLN A 166 14.29 -0.33 1.98
CA GLN A 166 14.33 -1.73 2.41
C GLN A 166 15.65 -2.44 2.07
N ILE A 167 16.68 -1.74 1.56
CA ILE A 167 18.06 -2.30 1.58
C ILE A 167 18.72 -1.97 2.93
N ARG A 168 18.24 -2.58 4.00
CA ARG A 168 19.13 -2.88 5.13
C ARG A 168 19.88 -4.13 4.71
N ALA A 169 21.05 -3.95 4.09
CA ALA A 169 21.99 -5.02 3.83
C ALA A 169 22.23 -5.76 5.16
N SER A 170 21.64 -6.94 5.28
CA SER A 170 21.99 -7.91 6.31
C SER A 170 23.42 -8.35 6.01
N ASN A 171 24.40 -7.61 6.54
CA ASN A 171 25.78 -8.07 6.64
C ASN A 171 25.82 -9.23 7.64
N ASN A 172 25.47 -10.43 7.18
CA ASN A 172 25.82 -11.69 7.82
C ASN A 172 26.75 -12.46 6.88
N SER A 173 27.95 -11.94 6.71
CA SER A 173 29.10 -12.63 6.13
C SER A 173 30.24 -12.63 7.15
N ALA A 174 30.01 -13.30 8.27
CA ALA A 174 31.03 -13.59 9.26
C ALA A 174 30.75 -14.97 9.87
N ILE A 175 30.98 -16.03 9.09
CA ILE A 175 31.37 -17.33 9.65
C ILE A 175 32.53 -17.81 8.79
N GLY A 176 33.74 -17.63 9.32
CA GLY A 176 34.90 -18.37 8.86
C GLY A 176 34.80 -19.81 9.36
N TYR A 177 35.13 -20.73 8.46
CA TYR A 177 35.99 -21.89 8.71
C TYR A 177 36.76 -22.15 7.42
#